data_AF-E3HQ66-F1
#
_entry.id   AF-E3HQ66-F1
#
_cell.length_a   1.000
_cell.length_b   1.000
_cell.length_c   1.000
_cell.angle_alpha   90.00
_cell.angle_beta   90.00
_cell.angle_gamma   90.00
#
_symmetry.space_group_name_H-M   'P 1'
#
loop_
_entity.id
_entity.type
_entity.pdbx_description
1 polymer ?
#
loop_
_entity_poly.entity_id
_entity_poly.type
_entity_poly.pdbx_seq_one_letter_code
_entity_poly.pdbx_strand_id
1 'polypeptide(L)' 'MVMMLPFLTGLIAVWFGMLGRRRPCVTFWLLTLALFAAWCQYHMTSPLALSF' A
#
# COMPACT_ATOMS: atom_id res chain seq x y z
N MET A 1 -5.25 -7.03 -11.58
CA MET A 1 -3.83 -6.67 -11.38
C MET A 1 -3.76 -5.30 -10.70
N VAL A 2 -3.73 -5.28 -9.37
CA VAL A 2 -3.76 -4.04 -8.56
C VAL A 2 -2.51 -4.01 -7.65
N MET A 3 -1.38 -4.50 -8.18
CA MET A 3 -0.14 -4.66 -7.42
C MET A 3 0.56 -3.31 -7.15
N MET A 4 0.18 -2.26 -7.88
CA MET A 4 0.80 -0.93 -7.80
C MET A 4 0.14 0.04 -6.80
N LEU A 5 -1.01 -0.30 -6.21
CA LEU A 5 -1.72 0.62 -5.31
C LEU A 5 -0.89 1.09 -4.10
N PRO A 6 -0.22 0.20 -3.31
CA PRO A 6 0.58 0.67 -2.19
C PRO A 6 1.76 1.55 -2.64
N PHE A 7 2.30 1.33 -3.83
CA PHE A 7 3.35 2.20 -4.38
C PHE A 7 2.80 3.58 -4.76
N LEU A 8 1.60 3.65 -5.35
CA LEU A 8 0.94 4.91 -5.70
C LEU A 8 0.60 5.73 -4.45
N THR A 9 0.02 5.10 -3.43
CA THR A 9 -0.31 5.80 -2.17
C THR A 9 0.94 6.22 -1.41
N GLY A 10 2.01 5.43 -1.48
CA GLY A 10 3.32 5.79 -0.93
C GLY A 10 3.93 7.01 -1.65
N LEU A 11 3.85 7.06 -2.97
CA LEU A 11 4.32 8.20 -3.76
C LEU A 11 3.57 9.50 -3.41
N ILE A 12 2.25 9.42 -3.21
CA ILE A 12 1.44 10.55 -2.77
C ILE A 12 1.82 10.99 -1.35
N ALA A 13 2.11 10.05 -0.44
CA ALA A 13 2.59 10.36 0.91
C ALA A 13 3.91 11.16 0.86
N VAL A 14 4.87 10.69 0.07
CA VAL A 14 6.18 11.36 -0.11
C VAL A 14 5.99 12.75 -0.72
N TRP A 15 5.12 12.89 -1.72
CA TRP A 15 4.78 14.19 -2.31
C TRP A 15 4.24 15.19 -1.28
N PHE A 16 3.31 14.76 -0.42
CA PHE A 16 2.85 15.61 0.69
C PHE A 16 3.94 15.93 1.71
N GLY A 17 4.86 14.99 1.94
CA GLY A 17 6.06 15.22 2.75
C GLY A 17 6.95 16.32 2.16
N MET A 18 7.20 16.30 0.85
CA MET A 18 7.98 17.32 0.13
C MET A 18 7.31 18.69 0.17
N LEU A 19 5.98 18.75 0.13
CA LEU A 19 5.20 19.98 0.30
C LEU A 19 5.11 20.48 1.76
N GLY A 20 5.77 19.80 2.72
CA GLY A 20 5.71 20.13 4.15
C GLY A 20 4.36 19.84 4.82
N ARG A 21 3.43 19.18 4.11
CA ARG A 21 2.07 18.90 4.61
C ARG A 21 2.06 17.61 5.43
N ARG A 22 2.39 17.74 6.72
CA ARG A 22 2.51 16.61 7.65
C ARG A 22 1.25 15.75 7.77
N ARG A 23 0.08 16.37 7.96
CA ARG A 23 -1.20 15.64 8.14
C ARG A 23 -1.52 14.71 6.95
N PRO A 24 -1.61 15.21 5.70
CA PRO A 24 -1.92 14.33 4.58
C PRO A 24 -0.80 13.33 4.26
N CYS A 25 0.48 13.68 4.51
CA CYS A 25 1.60 12.74 4.41
C CYS A 25 1.38 11.51 5.32
N VAL A 26 1.11 11.74 6.61
CA VAL A 26 0.87 10.65 7.57
C VAL A 26 -0.40 9.86 7.22
N THR A 27 -1.48 10.54 6.81
CA THR A 27 -2.71 9.85 6.38
C THR A 27 -2.46 8.92 5.20
N PHE A 28 -1.76 9.37 4.15
CA PHE A 28 -1.45 8.53 2.99
C PHE A 28 -0.45 7.42 3.33
N TRP A 29 0.48 7.66 4.25
CA TRP A 29 1.39 6.64 4.74
C TRP A 29 0.63 5.50 5.46
N LEU A 30 -0.30 5.85 6.35
CA LEU A 30 -1.15 4.85 7.03
C LEU A 30 -2.05 4.09 6.06
N LEU A 31 -2.62 4.78 5.07
CA LEU A 31 -3.39 4.15 3.99
C LEU A 31 -2.55 3.15 3.21
N THR A 32 -1.30 3.50 2.89
CA THR A 32 -0.36 2.61 2.20
C THR A 32 -0.14 1.32 2.99
N LEU A 33 0.07 1.46 4.31
CA LEU A 33 0.31 0.34 5.20
C LEU A 33 -0.91 -0.59 5.31
N ALA A 34 -2.11 -0.02 5.42
CA ALA A 34 -3.36 -0.78 5.43
C ALA A 34 -3.60 -1.55 4.12
N LEU A 35 -3.39 -0.88 2.97
CA LEU A 35 -3.52 -1.51 1.65
C LEU A 35 -2.50 -2.64 1.47
N PHE A 36 -1.25 -2.42 1.89
CA PHE A 36 -0.21 -3.44 1.83
C PHE A 36 -0.57 -4.68 2.67
N ALA A 37 -0.99 -4.47 3.93
CA ALA A 37 -1.40 -5.57 4.81
C ALA A 37 -2.57 -6.38 4.24
N ALA A 38 -3.61 -5.70 3.74
CA ALA A 38 -4.74 -6.37 3.10
C ALA A 38 -4.32 -7.14 1.84
N TRP A 39 -3.39 -6.59 1.06
CA TRP A 39 -2.88 -7.25 -0.15
C TRP A 39 -2.04 -8.48 0.16
N CYS A 40 -1.18 -8.41 1.18
CA CYS A 40 -0.45 -9.56 1.73
C CYS A 40 -1.39 -10.65 2.18
N GLN A 41 -2.46 -10.31 2.90
CA GLN A 41 -3.47 -11.29 3.29
C GLN A 41 -4.07 -11.97 2.06
N TYR A 42 -4.56 -11.21 1.08
CA TYR A 42 -5.20 -11.80 -0.08
C TYR A 42 -4.24 -12.65 -0.95
N HIS A 43 -3.02 -12.18 -1.21
CA HIS A 43 -2.12 -12.83 -2.19
C HIS A 43 -1.14 -13.82 -1.56
N MET A 44 -0.76 -13.64 -0.30
CA MET A 44 0.27 -14.48 0.34
C MET A 44 -0.31 -15.53 1.29
N THR A 45 -1.55 -15.37 1.77
CA THR A 45 -2.18 -16.35 2.68
C THR A 45 -3.19 -17.26 1.99
N SER A 46 -3.53 -16.98 0.73
CA SER A 46 -4.30 -17.90 -0.10
C SER A 46 -3.46 -19.15 -0.38
N PRO A 47 -3.98 -20.37 -0.15
CA PRO A 47 -3.25 -21.59 -0.47
C PRO A 47 -2.86 -21.58 -1.94
N LEU A 48 -1.56 -21.69 -2.19
CA LEU A 48 -1.02 -21.77 -3.54
C LEU A 48 -1.54 -23.08 -4.14
N ALA A 49 -2.51 -22.99 -5.04
CA ALA A 49 -3.02 -24.14 -5.78
C ALA A 49 -1.92 -24.62 -6.74
N LEU A 50 -0.94 -25.35 -6.21
CA LEU A 50 -0.03 -26.16 -6.99
C LEU A 50 -0.87 -27.30 -7.57
N SER A 51 -1.37 -27.11 -8.78
CA SER A 51 -1.94 -28.18 -9.58
C SER A 51 -0.83 -29.18 -9.87
N PHE A 52 -0.88 -30.35 -9.22
CA PHE A 52 -0.11 -31.52 -9.61
C PHE A 52 -0.88 -32.31 -10.68
#